data_AF-A0A0Q7TVK9-F1
#
_entry.id   AF-A0A0Q7TVK9-F1
#
_cell.length_a   1.000
_cell.length_b   1.000
_cell.length_c   1.000
_cell.angle_alpha   90.00
_cell.angle_beta   90.00
_cell.angle_gamma   90.00
#
_symmetry.space_group_name_H-M   'P 1'
#
loop_
_entity.id
_entity.type
_entity.pdbx_description
1 polymer ?
#
loop_
_entity_poly.entity_id
_entity_poly.type
_entity_poly.pdbx_seq_one_letter_code
_entity_poly.pdbx_strand_id
1 'polypeptide(L)'
;MRRQIITMVLLLSGLLAAAPVVHAQSLDNPYNILKPEPGAAPHHRPQPRPEPWLPPKYQSPRDARLYRSPPAVVPPAPGADVPPAIVVPETGRVLPNIPTLSPSGPNGIETGQDRAVRCANQLGTYGAQAGNPSAYLGSCVTQ
;
A
#
# COMPACT_ATOMS: atom_id res chain seq x y z
N MET A 1 29.16 22.51 40.66
CA MET A 1 27.76 22.38 40.18
C MET A 1 27.59 21.40 39.01
N ARG A 2 28.35 21.49 37.90
CA ARG A 2 28.20 20.57 36.74
C ARG A 2 28.34 19.06 37.04
N ARG A 3 29.22 18.68 37.97
CA ARG A 3 29.46 17.27 38.32
C ARG A 3 28.32 16.61 39.11
N GLN A 4 27.57 17.39 39.90
CA GLN A 4 26.44 16.89 40.70
C GLN A 4 25.19 16.65 39.84
N ILE A 5 25.02 17.42 38.76
CA ILE A 5 23.90 17.26 37.83
C ILE A 5 24.02 15.93 37.06
N ILE A 6 25.23 15.56 36.63
CA ILE A 6 25.46 14.32 35.86
C ILE A 6 25.17 13.07 36.71
N THR A 7 25.52 13.10 38.00
CA THR A 7 25.23 11.98 38.92
C THR A 7 23.75 11.85 39.25
N MET A 8 22.99 12.96 39.31
CA MET A 8 21.54 12.86 39.51
C MET A 8 20.81 12.32 38.28
N VAL A 9 21.26 12.66 37.06
CA VAL A 9 20.65 12.15 35.83
C VAL A 9 20.86 10.64 35.68
N LEU A 10 22.04 10.13 36.05
CA LEU A 10 22.35 8.69 35.99
C LEU A 10 21.58 7.85 37.03
N LEU A 11 21.32 8.40 38.22
CA LEU A 11 20.52 7.73 39.25
C LEU A 11 19.02 7.71 38.91
N LEU A 12 18.50 8.69 38.17
CA LEU A 12 17.09 8.71 37.77
C LEU A 12 16.75 7.70 36.66
N SER A 13 17.73 7.29 35.85
CA SER A 13 17.54 6.33 34.75
C SER A 13 17.42 4.86 35.19
N GLY A 14 17.68 4.53 36.46
CA GLY A 14 17.63 3.15 36.96
C GLY A 14 16.23 2.61 37.32
N LEU A 15 15.22 3.47 37.45
CA LEU A 15 13.90 3.09 37.99
C LEU A 15 12.83 2.77 36.93
N LEU A 16 13.15 2.81 35.63
CA LEU A 16 12.17 2.67 34.54
C LEU A 16 12.22 1.31 33.80
N ALA A 17 12.52 0.21 34.50
CA ALA A 17 12.51 -1.13 33.92
C ALA A 17 11.55 -2.07 34.66
N ALA A 18 10.27 -1.70 34.73
CA ALA A 18 9.22 -2.66 35.06
C ALA A 18 8.64 -3.19 33.73
N ALA A 19 9.12 -4.35 33.28
CA ALA A 19 8.51 -5.05 32.15
C ALA A 19 7.12 -5.58 32.56
N PRO A 20 6.05 -5.31 31.81
CA PRO A 20 4.76 -5.96 32.08
C PRO A 20 4.87 -7.45 31.75
N VAL A 21 4.54 -8.29 32.74
CA VAL A 21 4.41 -9.73 32.58
C VAL A 21 3.19 -10.00 31.68
N VAL A 22 3.42 -10.42 30.44
CA VAL A 22 2.34 -10.81 29.52
C VAL A 22 1.75 -12.14 30.00
N HIS A 23 0.51 -12.11 30.48
CA HIS A 23 -0.26 -13.32 30.78
C HIS A 23 -0.59 -14.07 29.49
N ALA A 24 -0.17 -15.33 29.39
CA ALA A 24 -0.62 -16.23 28.34
C ALA A 24 -2.14 -16.42 28.42
N GLN A 25 -2.84 -16.36 27.29
CA GLN A 25 -4.29 -16.40 27.23
C GLN A 25 -4.81 -17.71 27.85
N SER A 26 -5.51 -17.60 28.98
CA SER A 26 -6.16 -18.73 29.64
C SER A 26 -7.29 -19.28 28.75
N LEU A 27 -7.34 -20.61 28.62
CA LEU A 27 -8.41 -21.33 27.94
C LEU A 27 -9.79 -21.08 28.58
N ASP A 28 -9.82 -20.59 29.82
CA ASP A 28 -11.03 -20.23 30.57
C ASP A 28 -11.51 -18.80 30.31
N ASN A 29 -10.88 -18.06 29.38
CA ASN A 29 -11.35 -16.73 29.00
C ASN A 29 -12.73 -16.84 28.30
N PRO A 30 -13.76 -16.10 28.74
CA PRO A 30 -15.06 -16.06 28.08
C PRO A 30 -15.01 -15.54 26.64
N TYR A 31 -13.94 -14.83 26.25
CA TYR A 31 -13.68 -14.37 24.88
C TYR A 31 -12.71 -15.29 24.11
N ASN A 32 -12.57 -16.54 24.54
CA ASN A 32 -11.76 -17.53 23.84
C ASN A 32 -12.41 -17.90 22.50
N ILE A 33 -11.90 -17.34 21.41
CA ILE A 33 -12.33 -17.59 20.02
C ILE A 33 -12.24 -19.08 19.65
N LEU A 34 -11.41 -19.87 20.34
CA LEU A 34 -11.28 -21.31 20.10
C LEU A 34 -12.40 -22.13 20.75
N LYS A 35 -13.22 -21.53 21.62
CA LYS A 35 -14.34 -22.22 22.27
C LYS A 35 -15.62 -22.02 21.45
N PRO A 36 -16.32 -23.09 21.06
CA PRO A 36 -17.62 -22.96 20.40
C PRO A 36 -18.62 -22.18 21.26
N GLU A 37 -19.42 -21.33 20.63
CA GLU A 37 -20.43 -20.53 21.32
C GLU A 37 -21.45 -21.42 22.05
N PRO A 38 -21.85 -21.08 23.29
CA PRO A 38 -22.85 -21.84 24.03
C PRO A 38 -24.18 -21.89 23.26
N GLY A 39 -24.62 -23.11 22.91
CA GLY A 39 -25.87 -23.32 22.16
C GLY A 39 -25.71 -23.40 20.64
N ALA A 40 -24.48 -23.29 20.11
CA ALA A 40 -24.22 -23.57 18.71
C ALA A 40 -24.59 -25.02 18.39
N ALA A 41 -25.52 -25.22 17.44
CA ALA A 41 -25.82 -26.54 16.91
C ALA A 41 -24.52 -27.15 16.32
N PRO A 42 -24.25 -28.45 16.48
CA PRO A 42 -23.10 -29.07 15.85
C PRO A 42 -23.20 -28.88 14.34
N HIS A 43 -22.43 -27.95 13.77
CA HIS A 43 -22.40 -27.70 12.32
C HIS A 43 -21.81 -28.86 11.52
N HIS A 44 -21.37 -29.91 12.19
CA HIS A 44 -20.81 -31.10 11.59
C HIS A 44 -21.68 -32.31 11.93
N ARG A 45 -22.13 -33.03 10.88
CA ARG A 45 -22.49 -34.44 11.03
C ARG A 45 -21.38 -35.13 11.82
N PRO A 46 -21.70 -36.11 12.69
CA PRO A 46 -20.67 -36.88 13.39
C PRO A 46 -19.66 -37.36 12.35
N GLN A 47 -18.40 -36.90 12.45
CA GLN A 47 -17.36 -37.41 11.57
C GLN A 47 -17.25 -38.91 11.84
N PRO A 48 -17.21 -39.76 10.81
CA PRO A 48 -16.96 -41.18 11.01
C PRO A 48 -15.63 -41.31 11.77
N ARG A 49 -15.62 -42.09 12.87
CA ARG A 49 -14.41 -42.29 13.66
C ARG A 49 -13.30 -42.80 12.72
N PRO A 50 -12.10 -42.19 12.74
CA PRO A 50 -10.99 -42.69 11.95
C PRO A 50 -10.72 -44.15 12.34
N GLU A 51 -10.56 -45.02 11.35
CA GLU A 51 -10.05 -46.37 11.61
C GLU A 51 -8.62 -46.21 12.18
N PRO A 52 -8.25 -46.90 13.29
CA PRO A 52 -7.00 -46.61 14.02
C PRO A 52 -5.71 -46.73 13.19
N TRP A 53 -5.78 -47.42 12.07
CA TRP A 53 -4.64 -47.78 11.22
C TRP A 53 -4.61 -47.00 9.90
N LEU A 54 -5.58 -46.12 9.66
CA LEU A 54 -5.67 -45.34 8.44
C LEU A 54 -5.67 -43.84 8.75
N PRO A 55 -4.88 -43.04 8.01
CA PRO A 55 -4.95 -41.60 8.13
C PRO A 55 -6.37 -41.11 7.75
N PRO A 56 -6.91 -40.09 8.45
CA PRO A 56 -8.21 -39.52 8.12
C PRO A 56 -8.26 -39.09 6.66
N LYS A 57 -9.29 -39.50 5.92
CA LYS A 57 -9.49 -39.03 4.54
C LYS A 57 -9.84 -37.54 4.56
N TYR A 58 -8.98 -36.73 3.94
CA TYR A 58 -9.26 -35.30 3.76
C TYR A 58 -10.54 -35.11 2.96
N GLN A 59 -11.52 -34.39 3.52
CA GLN A 59 -12.73 -33.98 2.83
C GLN A 59 -12.60 -32.50 2.46
N SER A 60 -12.44 -32.22 1.16
CA SER A 60 -12.56 -30.85 0.66
C SER A 60 -14.00 -30.38 0.86
N PRO A 61 -14.25 -29.13 1.33
CA PRO A 61 -15.59 -28.56 1.37
C PRO A 61 -16.23 -28.62 -0.03
N ARG A 62 -17.15 -29.56 -0.26
CA ARG A 62 -17.76 -29.78 -1.58
C ARG A 62 -18.77 -28.69 -1.96
N ASP A 63 -19.19 -27.87 -1.00
CA ASP A 63 -20.22 -26.84 -1.16
C ASP A 63 -19.71 -25.41 -0.94
N ALA A 64 -18.40 -25.17 -1.11
CA ALA A 64 -17.94 -23.81 -1.29
C ALA A 64 -18.56 -23.29 -2.60
N ARG A 65 -19.76 -22.70 -2.52
CA ARG A 65 -20.35 -21.90 -3.59
C ARG A 65 -19.21 -21.06 -4.13
N LEU A 66 -18.81 -21.33 -5.37
CA LEU A 66 -17.78 -20.56 -6.05
C LEU A 66 -18.24 -19.12 -5.93
N TYR A 67 -17.57 -18.36 -5.07
CA TYR A 67 -17.84 -16.95 -4.92
C TYR A 67 -17.51 -16.36 -6.28
N ARG A 68 -18.54 -16.17 -7.10
CA ARG A 68 -18.40 -15.55 -8.40
C ARG A 68 -18.08 -14.11 -8.07
N SER A 69 -16.79 -13.76 -8.18
CA SER A 69 -16.38 -12.37 -8.04
C SER A 69 -17.29 -11.52 -8.92
N PRO A 70 -17.90 -10.45 -8.38
CA PRO A 70 -18.67 -9.54 -9.20
C PRO A 70 -17.80 -9.08 -10.37
N PRO A 71 -18.39 -8.85 -11.57
CA PRO A 71 -17.64 -8.36 -12.71
C PRO A 71 -16.87 -7.11 -12.31
N ALA A 72 -15.58 -7.06 -12.66
CA ALA A 72 -14.75 -5.90 -12.37
C ALA A 72 -15.38 -4.68 -13.05
N VAL A 73 -15.89 -3.75 -12.23
CA VAL A 73 -16.28 -2.43 -12.72
C VAL A 73 -14.97 -1.72 -13.04
N VAL A 74 -14.65 -1.60 -14.33
CA VAL A 74 -13.52 -0.78 -14.78
C VAL A 74 -13.98 0.67 -14.61
N PRO A 75 -13.36 1.47 -13.73
CA PRO A 75 -13.67 2.89 -13.66
C PRO A 75 -13.40 3.52 -15.04
N PRO A 76 -14.19 4.51 -15.47
CA PRO A 76 -13.89 5.24 -16.69
C PRO A 76 -12.45 5.73 -16.63
N ALA A 77 -11.71 5.59 -17.74
CA ALA A 77 -10.36 6.10 -17.82
C ALA A 77 -10.37 7.58 -17.42
N PRO A 78 -9.47 8.02 -16.52
CA PRO A 78 -9.34 9.43 -16.20
C PRO A 78 -9.23 10.21 -17.51
N GLY A 79 -10.12 11.20 -17.70
CA GLY A 79 -10.02 12.14 -18.80
C GLY A 79 -8.75 12.93 -18.60
N ALA A 80 -7.67 12.47 -19.21
CA ALA A 80 -6.37 13.05 -18.98
C ALA A 80 -6.23 14.25 -19.92
N ASP A 81 -6.46 15.44 -19.37
CA ASP A 81 -6.31 16.69 -20.09
C ASP A 81 -4.85 16.78 -20.56
N VAL A 82 -4.64 16.85 -21.88
CA VAL A 82 -3.29 16.83 -22.45
C VAL A 82 -2.74 18.24 -22.37
N PRO A 83 -1.67 18.49 -21.61
CA PRO A 83 -1.10 19.83 -21.53
C PRO A 83 -0.50 20.22 -22.90
N PRO A 84 -0.32 21.52 -23.17
CA PRO A 84 0.15 21.97 -24.48
C PRO A 84 1.56 21.45 -24.79
N ALA A 85 1.89 21.38 -26.09
CA ALA A 85 3.21 20.95 -26.55
C ALA A 85 4.33 21.85 -26.00
N ILE A 86 5.51 21.27 -25.78
CA ILE A 86 6.65 21.94 -25.15
C ILE A 86 7.59 22.46 -26.24
N VAL A 87 7.94 23.74 -26.19
CA VAL A 87 8.94 24.33 -27.08
C VAL A 87 10.29 24.32 -26.39
N VAL A 88 11.26 23.61 -26.96
CA VAL A 88 12.62 23.57 -26.42
C VAL A 88 13.35 24.86 -26.78
N PRO A 89 13.84 25.65 -25.80
CA PRO A 89 14.39 26.98 -26.07
C PRO A 89 15.59 27.00 -27.03
N GLU A 90 16.49 26.03 -26.91
CA GLU A 90 17.74 26.02 -27.66
C GLU A 90 17.58 25.51 -29.10
N THR A 91 16.66 24.58 -29.32
CA THR A 91 16.46 23.94 -30.63
C THR A 91 15.24 24.49 -31.36
N GLY A 92 14.37 25.25 -30.69
CA GLY A 92 13.08 25.72 -31.20
C GLY A 92 12.10 24.58 -31.51
N ARG A 93 12.44 23.34 -31.16
CA ARG A 93 11.63 22.18 -31.50
C ARG A 93 10.41 22.08 -30.60
N VAL A 94 9.27 21.81 -31.23
CA VAL A 94 8.01 21.54 -30.54
C VAL A 94 7.92 20.03 -30.30
N LEU A 95 7.86 19.64 -29.03
CA LEU A 95 7.69 18.25 -28.61
C LEU A 95 6.28 18.04 -28.06
N PRO A 96 5.58 16.97 -28.48
CA PRO A 96 4.26 16.68 -27.98
C PRO A 96 4.32 16.35 -26.49
N ASN A 97 3.31 16.78 -25.76
CA ASN A 97 3.19 16.54 -24.33
C ASN A 97 2.33 15.28 -24.12
N ILE A 98 2.73 14.39 -23.21
CA ILE A 98 1.90 13.22 -22.83
C ILE A 98 1.04 13.60 -21.64
N PRO A 99 -0.21 13.12 -21.52
CA PRO A 99 -1.04 13.46 -20.38
C PRO A 99 -0.55 12.77 -19.08
N THR A 100 -0.90 13.37 -17.94
CA THR A 100 -0.74 12.73 -16.63
C THR A 100 -1.93 11.79 -16.40
N LEU A 101 -1.67 10.48 -16.38
CA LEU A 101 -2.71 9.44 -16.32
C LEU A 101 -3.46 9.39 -14.98
N SER A 102 -2.78 9.70 -13.88
CA SER A 102 -3.35 9.70 -12.53
C SER A 102 -2.91 10.96 -11.80
N PRO A 103 -3.52 12.12 -12.08
CA PRO A 103 -3.16 13.36 -11.41
C PRO A 103 -3.50 13.30 -9.92
N SER A 104 -2.57 13.74 -9.08
CA SER A 104 -2.69 13.68 -7.62
C SER A 104 -3.47 14.86 -7.04
N GLY A 105 -3.87 15.83 -7.88
CA GLY A 105 -4.49 17.07 -7.44
C GLY A 105 -6.01 16.98 -7.22
N PRO A 106 -6.60 17.98 -6.56
CA PRO A 106 -8.05 18.08 -6.39
C PRO A 106 -8.78 17.99 -7.73
N ASN A 107 -9.87 17.22 -7.80
CA ASN A 107 -10.65 17.01 -9.03
C ASN A 107 -9.84 16.40 -10.20
N GLY A 108 -8.71 15.73 -9.94
CA GLY A 108 -7.88 15.16 -10.99
C GLY A 108 -7.07 16.19 -11.76
N ILE A 109 -6.77 17.35 -11.16
CA ILE A 109 -5.84 18.32 -11.76
C ILE A 109 -4.39 17.87 -11.59
N GLU A 110 -3.56 18.16 -12.58
CA GLU A 110 -2.13 17.95 -12.50
C GLU A 110 -1.50 18.85 -11.41
N THR A 111 -0.74 18.25 -10.50
CA THR A 111 0.09 18.99 -9.53
C THR A 111 1.48 19.26 -10.09
N GLY A 112 2.25 20.15 -9.44
CA GLY A 112 3.65 20.37 -9.79
C GLY A 112 4.52 19.10 -9.67
N GLN A 113 4.18 18.18 -8.76
CA GLN A 113 4.88 16.91 -8.61
C GLN A 113 4.56 15.97 -9.78
N ASP A 114 3.28 15.84 -10.12
CA ASP A 114 2.84 15.03 -11.27
C ASP A 114 3.50 15.53 -12.58
N ARG A 115 3.52 16.86 -12.75
CA ARG A 115 4.21 17.53 -13.85
C ARG A 115 5.68 17.19 -13.91
N ALA A 116 6.40 17.29 -12.78
CA ALA A 116 7.83 16.98 -12.74
C ALA A 116 8.11 15.52 -13.14
N VAL A 117 7.29 14.58 -12.64
CA VAL A 117 7.39 13.15 -13.00
C VAL A 117 7.10 12.94 -14.48
N ARG A 118 6.04 13.57 -15.01
CA ARG A 118 5.71 13.53 -16.43
C ARG A 118 6.86 14.05 -17.29
N CYS A 119 7.43 15.20 -16.93
CA CYS A 119 8.55 15.81 -17.65
C CYS A 119 9.79 14.90 -17.66
N ALA A 120 10.11 14.27 -16.53
CA ALA A 120 11.21 13.32 -16.44
C ALA A 120 10.97 12.09 -17.35
N ASN A 121 9.75 11.56 -17.38
CA ASN A 121 9.38 10.45 -18.25
C ASN A 121 9.48 10.82 -19.75
N GLN A 122 8.96 11.99 -20.12
CA GLN A 122 9.07 12.48 -21.49
C GLN A 122 10.51 12.76 -21.91
N LEU A 123 11.37 13.22 -20.99
CA LEU A 123 12.79 13.39 -21.30
C LEU A 123 13.44 12.05 -21.68
N GLY A 124 13.05 10.94 -21.04
CA GLY A 124 13.50 9.60 -21.44
C GLY A 124 13.05 9.23 -22.87
N THR A 125 11.87 9.70 -23.28
CA THR A 125 11.29 9.42 -24.60
C THR A 125 11.85 10.33 -25.69
N TYR A 126 12.03 11.62 -25.39
CA TYR A 126 12.41 12.66 -26.34
C TYR A 126 13.83 13.17 -26.14
N GLY A 127 14.66 12.56 -25.29
CA GLY A 127 15.98 13.08 -24.91
C GLY A 127 16.89 13.38 -26.09
N ALA A 128 16.96 12.47 -27.07
CA ALA A 128 17.71 12.67 -28.31
C ALA A 128 17.16 13.83 -29.17
N GLN A 129 15.87 14.11 -29.04
CA GLN A 129 15.16 15.11 -29.82
C GLN A 129 15.12 16.47 -29.14
N ALA A 130 15.23 16.51 -27.81
CA ALA A 130 15.32 17.71 -27.01
C ALA A 130 16.67 18.42 -27.18
N GLY A 131 17.73 17.69 -27.57
CA GLY A 131 19.08 18.25 -27.69
C GLY A 131 19.71 18.47 -26.31
N ASN A 132 19.22 19.44 -25.54
CA ASN A 132 19.64 19.70 -24.17
C ASN A 132 18.57 19.25 -23.15
N PRO A 133 18.83 18.16 -22.39
CA PRO A 133 17.92 17.65 -21.38
C PRO A 133 17.51 18.66 -20.31
N SER A 134 18.44 19.52 -19.89
CA SER A 134 18.22 20.50 -18.83
C SER A 134 17.31 21.64 -19.29
N ALA A 135 17.51 22.12 -20.52
CA ALA A 135 16.66 23.15 -21.11
C ALA A 135 15.22 22.63 -21.32
N TYR A 136 15.09 21.37 -21.78
CA TYR A 136 13.81 20.70 -21.90
C TYR A 136 13.08 20.58 -20.56
N LEU A 137 13.75 20.02 -19.54
CA LEU A 137 13.15 19.88 -18.20
C LEU A 137 12.72 21.23 -17.62
N GLY A 138 13.56 22.26 -17.76
CA GLY A 138 13.23 23.62 -17.35
C GLY A 138 11.94 24.12 -18.00
N SER A 139 11.84 24.01 -19.33
CA SER A 139 10.65 24.45 -20.08
C SER A 139 9.39 23.61 -19.80
N CYS A 140 9.54 22.31 -19.55
CA CYS A 140 8.42 21.41 -19.31
C CYS A 140 7.77 21.62 -17.94
N VAL A 141 8.60 21.85 -16.91
CA VAL A 141 8.15 22.01 -15.53
C VAL A 141 7.50 23.38 -15.28
N THR A 142 7.89 24.41 -16.02
CA THR A 142 7.36 25.79 -15.85
C THR A 142 6.16 26.12 -16.72
N GLN A 143 5.69 25.17 -17.53
CA GLN A 143 4.56 25.36 -18.44
C GLN A 143 3.23 25.68 -17.73
#